data_AF-A0A9Q1BNJ3-F1
#
_entry.id   AF-A0A9Q1BNJ3-F1
#
_cell.length_a   1.000
_cell.length_b   1.000
_cell.length_c   1.000
_cell.angle_alpha   90.00
_cell.angle_beta   90.00
_cell.angle_gamma   90.00
#
_symmetry.space_group_name_H-M   'P 1'
#
loop_
_entity.id
_entity.type
_entity.pdbx_description
1 polymer ?
#
loop_
_entity_poly.entity_id
_entity_poly.type
_entity_poly.pdbx_seq_one_letter_code
_entity_poly.pdbx_strand_id
1 'polypeptide(L)' 'MDPFVKDKLEEWGLMEWSNAFEENFIDEESFLLLDSESLKELIKRLGPRMKAAKKIKELKQIEAACVSQLFLLY' A
#
# COMPACT_ATOMS: atom_id res chain seq x y z
N MET A 1 -0.18 7.94 -11.94
CA MET A 1 -0.23 6.92 -10.87
C MET A 1 -0.54 5.54 -11.47
N ASP A 2 0.03 4.48 -10.92
CA ASP A 2 -0.20 3.11 -11.40
C ASP A 2 -1.67 2.64 -11.16
N PRO A 3 -2.31 1.90 -12.08
CA PRO A 3 -3.67 1.39 -11.89
C PRO A 3 -3.84 0.57 -10.62
N PHE A 4 -2.83 -0.22 -10.24
CA PHE A 4 -2.88 -1.03 -9.03
C PHE A 4 -3.01 -0.15 -7.77
N VAL A 5 -2.20 0.90 -7.70
CA VAL A 5 -2.22 1.86 -6.58
C VAL A 5 -3.57 2.58 -6.53
N LYS A 6 -4.13 2.93 -7.69
CA LYS A 6 -5.46 3.55 -7.78
C LYS A 6 -6.56 2.65 -7.21
N ASP A 7 -6.61 1.40 -7.66
CA ASP A 7 -7.60 0.41 -7.21
C ASP A 7 -7.49 0.19 -5.69
N LYS A 8 -6.26 0.07 -5.15
CA LYS A 8 -6.05 -0.07 -3.70
C LYS A 8 -6.48 1.16 -2.90
N LEU A 9 -6.19 2.35 -3.40
CA LEU A 9 -6.65 3.59 -2.76
C LEU A 9 -8.17 3.72 -2.78
N GLU A 10 -8.83 3.30 -3.87
CA GLU A 10 -10.29 3.27 -3.96
C GLU A 10 -10.91 2.26 -2.99
N GLU A 11 -10.42 1.02 -2.98
CA GLU A 11 -10.85 -0.05 -2.07
C GLU A 11 -10.73 0.36 -0.59
N TRP A 12 -9.70 1.13 -0.26
CA TRP A 12 -9.42 1.56 1.12
C TRP A 12 -10.09 2.89 1.49
N GLY A 13 -10.77 3.54 0.54
CA GLY A 13 -11.41 4.85 0.75
C GLY A 13 -10.40 5.97 0.99
N LEU A 14 -9.20 5.87 0.39
CA LEU A 14 -8.09 6.82 0.50
C LEU A 14 -7.88 7.62 -0.79
N MET A 15 -8.85 7.61 -1.71
CA MET A 15 -8.84 8.39 -2.95
C MET A 15 -8.53 9.88 -2.74
N GLU A 16 -8.86 10.46 -1.58
CA GLU A 16 -8.51 11.85 -1.24
C GLU A 16 -6.99 12.11 -1.24
N TRP A 17 -6.18 11.05 -1.06
CA TRP A 17 -4.72 11.11 -1.04
C TRP A 17 -4.08 10.74 -2.38
N SER A 18 -4.85 10.32 -3.38
CA SER A 18 -4.33 9.90 -4.70
C SER A 18 -3.39 10.93 -5.35
N ASN A 19 -3.69 12.22 -5.21
CA ASN A 19 -2.81 13.29 -5.71
C ASN A 19 -1.42 13.24 -5.06
N ALA A 20 -1.33 13.00 -3.75
CA ALA A 20 -0.05 12.89 -3.06
C ALA A 20 0.75 11.67 -3.54
N PHE A 21 0.09 10.55 -3.84
CA PHE A 21 0.75 9.36 -4.40
C PHE A 21 1.23 9.62 -5.83
N GLU A 22 0.46 10.36 -6.64
CA GLU A 22 0.87 10.74 -7.99
C GLU A 22 2.04 11.73 -8.00
N GLU A 23 2.01 12.76 -7.15
CA GLU A 23 3.09 13.76 -7.04
C GLU A 23 4.41 13.14 -6.56
N ASN A 24 4.35 12.07 -5.76
CA ASN A 24 5.54 11.36 -5.27
C ASN A 24 5.95 10.18 -6.16
N PHE A 25 5.34 10.03 -7.35
CA PHE A 25 5.64 8.94 -8.29
C PHE A 25 5.61 7.56 -7.62
N ILE A 26 4.57 7.30 -6.82
CA ILE A 26 4.40 6.00 -6.17
C ILE A 26 3.83 5.00 -7.18
N ASP A 27 4.71 4.14 -7.68
CA ASP A 27 4.37 2.96 -8.49
C ASP A 27 4.03 1.74 -7.61
N GLU A 28 3.61 0.62 -8.21
CA GLU A 28 3.29 -0.63 -7.49
C GLU A 28 4.42 -1.09 -6.56
N GLU A 29 5.66 -1.16 -7.07
CA GLU A 29 6.82 -1.58 -6.27
C GLU A 29 7.08 -0.62 -5.10
N SER A 30 7.05 0.69 -5.36
CA SER A 30 7.22 1.73 -4.34
C SER A 30 6.11 1.69 -3.29
N PHE A 31 4.88 1.38 -3.71
CA PHE A 31 3.72 1.22 -2.84
C PHE A 31 3.89 0.04 -1.88
N LEU A 32 4.41 -1.07 -2.38
CA LEU A 32 4.77 -2.23 -1.55
C LEU A 32 5.98 -1.94 -0.65
N LEU A 33 6.86 -1.01 -1.00
CA LEU A 33 7.97 -0.61 -0.14
C LEU A 33 7.62 0.52 0.85
N LEU A 34 6.39 1.03 0.86
CA LEU A 34 6.00 2.12 1.76
C LEU A 34 6.19 1.74 3.24
N ASP A 35 6.92 2.60 3.93
CA ASP A 35 7.14 2.56 5.38
C ASP A 35 6.29 3.59 6.12
N SER A 36 6.31 3.50 7.46
CA SER A 36 5.56 4.41 8.33
C SER A 36 5.98 5.88 8.16
N GLU A 37 7.25 6.12 7.82
CA GLU A 37 7.78 7.46 7.56
C GLU A 37 7.31 8.01 6.21
N SER A 38 7.39 7.20 5.15
CA SER A 38 6.88 7.56 3.81
C SER A 38 5.37 7.83 3.84
N LEU A 39 4.61 7.02 4.58
CA LEU A 39 3.19 7.24 4.81
C LEU A 39 2.90 8.52 5.62
N LYS A 40 3.85 9.01 6.42
CA LYS A 40 3.71 10.28 7.16
C LYS A 40 3.90 11.48 6.23
N GLU A 41 4.74 11.36 5.21
CA GLU A 41 4.91 12.37 4.16
C GLU A 41 3.66 12.46 3.27
N LEU A 42 3.13 11.30 2.86
CA LEU A 42 1.94 11.19 2.00
C LEU A 42 0.65 11.57 2.75
N ILE A 43 0.47 11.02 3.96
CA ILE A 43 -0.77 11.14 4.73
C ILE A 43 -0.49 11.84 6.06
N LYS A 44 -0.70 13.16 6.08
CA LYS A 44 -0.52 13.98 7.29
C LYS A 44 -1.49 13.61 8.42
N ARG A 45 -2.69 13.09 8.09
CA ARG A 45 -3.73 12.73 9.07
C ARG A 45 -3.45 11.36 9.70
N LEU A 46 -3.43 11.30 11.03
CA LEU A 46 -3.10 10.08 11.77
C LEU A 46 -4.06 8.91 11.50
N GLY A 47 -5.37 9.15 11.48
CA GLY A 47 -6.38 8.09 11.32
C GLY A 47 -6.26 7.33 9.99
N PRO A 48 -6.35 8.02 8.83
CA PRO A 48 -6.15 7.40 7.52
C PRO A 48 -4.78 6.73 7.39
N ARG A 49 -3.74 7.35 7.94
CA ARG A 49 -2.37 6.80 7.91
C ARG A 49 -2.28 5.45 8.61
N MET A 50 -2.88 5.31 9.80
CA MET A 50 -2.89 4.03 10.52
C MET A 50 -3.65 2.95 9.77
N LYS A 51 -4.76 3.30 9.10
CA LYS A 51 -5.51 2.37 8.25
C LYS A 51 -4.67 1.91 7.06
N ALA A 52 -4.03 2.85 6.35
CA ALA A 52 -3.15 2.55 5.21
C ALA A 52 -1.97 1.66 5.62
N ALA A 53 -1.28 1.99 6.72
CA ALA A 53 -0.16 1.21 7.24
C ALA A 53 -0.57 -0.22 7.58
N LYS A 54 -1.74 -0.41 8.21
CA LYS A 54 -2.28 -1.74 8.48
C LYS A 54 -2.54 -2.51 7.19
N LYS A 55 -3.17 -1.88 6.20
CA LYS A 55 -3.53 -2.49 4.92
C LYS A 55 -2.30 -2.90 4.09
N ILE A 56 -1.29 -2.03 4.02
CA ILE A 56 -0.01 -2.35 3.36
C ILE A 56 0.68 -3.52 4.06
N LYS A 57 0.65 -3.58 5.39
CA LYS A 57 1.18 -4.72 6.15
C LYS A 57 0.40 -6.02 5.88
N GLU A 58 -0.93 -5.94 5.78
CA GLU A 58 -1.78 -7.08 5.41
C GLU A 58 -1.44 -7.57 3.99
N LEU A 59 -1.26 -6.67 3.01
CA LEU A 59 -0.84 -7.03 1.66
C LEU A 59 0.51 -7.76 1.65
N LYS A 60 1.53 -7.21 2.31
CA LYS A 60 2.86 -7.83 2.44
C LYS A 60 2.80 -9.25 3.02
N GLN A 61 1.91 -9.46 4.00
CA GLN A 61 1.72 -10.77 4.60
C GLN A 61 1.00 -11.75 3.66
N ILE A 62 0.03 -11.27 2.88
CA ILE A 62 -0.69 -12.09 1.89
C ILE A 62 0.26 -12.52 0.77
N GLU A 63 1.09 -11.61 0.26
CA GLU A 63 2.11 -11.95 -0.74
C GLU A 63 3.11 -12.97 -0.19
N ALA A 64 3.59 -12.79 1.05
CA ALA A 64 4.45 -13.78 1.71
C ALA A 64 3.75 -15.13 1.94
N ALA A 65 2.45 -15.13 2.23
CA ALA A 65 1.67 -16.35 2.43
C ALA A 65 1.42 -17.10 1.11
N CYS A 66 1.21 -16.39 -0.01
CA CYS A 66 1.06 -16.98 -1.34
C CYS A 66 2.32 -17.75 -1.76
N VAL A 67 3.51 -17.23 -1.44
CA VAL A 67 4.79 -17.91 -1.70
C VAL A 67 4.96 -19.18 -0.83
N SER A 68 4.34 -19.21 0.35
CA SER A 68 4.46 -20.33 1.30
C SER A 68 3.60 -21.55 0.90
N GLN A 69 2.51 -21.38 0.15
CA GLN A 69 1.71 -22.50 -0.37
C GLN A 69 2.37 -23.20 -1.57
N LEU A 70 3.30 -22.54 -2.26
CA LEU A 70 4.03 -23.15 -3.39
C LEU A 70 5.15 -24.10 -2.94
N PHE A 71 5.69 -23.91 -1.72
CA PHE A 71 6.79 -24.73 -1.18
C PHE A 71 6.35 -26.03 -0.50
N LEU A 72 5.05 -26.31 -0.37
CA LEU A 72 4.52 -27.57 0.17
C LEU A 72 4.01 -28.55 -0.91
N LEU A 73 4.18 -28.21 -2.19
CA LEU A 73 3.80 -29.03 -3.34
C LEU A 73 4.99 -29.45 -4.21
N TYR A 74 6.23 -29.34 -3.71
CA TYR A 74 7.45 -29.82 -4.36
C TYR A 74 8.25 -30.76 -3.47
#